data_AF-A0A7Y5NQ63-F1
#
_entry.id   AF-A0A7Y5NQ63-F1
#
_cell.length_a   1.000
_cell.length_b   1.000
_cell.length_c   1.000
_cell.angle_alpha   90.00
_cell.angle_beta   90.00
_cell.angle_gamma   90.00
#
_symmetry.space_group_name_H-M   'P 1'
#
loop_
_entity.id
_entity.type
_entity.pdbx_description
1 polymer ?
#
loop_
_entity_poly.entity_id
_entity_poly.type
_entity_poly.pdbx_seq_one_letter_code
_entity_poly.pdbx_strand_id
1 'polypeptide(L)'
;MTSLAYRRWLGGVSFMVAALVVPTATALVGGCDETTGTDGFEDKDGVNDVPSPSKTDSTGPGFGGAGEGGGTTTGAPCIEPADCDDDDPCTNEDCVDEACVQTSKADDDNLCTEDTCDETGAVSHTPINAADTDPCTFDVCDPAEGVSHPTALPIFSEDFTDEQGWNVGTGWSIGPAAASADALNGGNDPGEDVSQSGDDIAGTVIGGLVTETTIGLLESPPIDVQTLAENEPVTLRYSRWLNTESSPEMIAAVLVGCGAADTPIWTSNGAVLDAPPTGTGWFQVRHDITAQANTCRAAAQPLRIGFALTHNGQATPDSGGWNIDEVQVVRVKVPADGDICTEDVCQPSQADPPVAEASHPTIFVDCDPLTGPKANP
;
A
#
# COMPACT_ATOMS: atom_id res chain seq x y z
N MET A 1 -63.55 -21.81 16.15
CA MET A 1 -64.64 -20.90 15.74
C MET A 1 -64.19 -20.21 14.47
N THR A 2 -65.03 -20.28 13.42
CA THR A 2 -65.06 -19.46 12.17
C THR A 2 -63.73 -19.24 11.42
N SER A 3 -63.39 -20.04 10.39
CA SER A 3 -63.88 -20.01 9.00
C SER A 3 -63.60 -18.73 8.23
N LEU A 4 -62.65 -18.78 7.29
CA LEU A 4 -62.91 -18.37 5.91
C LEU A 4 -61.97 -19.10 4.95
N ALA A 5 -62.59 -19.92 4.10
CA ALA A 5 -61.98 -20.63 3.00
C ALA A 5 -62.04 -19.77 1.74
N TYR A 6 -61.00 -19.83 0.91
CA TYR A 6 -61.18 -19.73 -0.53
C TYR A 6 -60.30 -20.75 -1.23
N ARG A 7 -60.95 -21.69 -1.92
CA ARG A 7 -60.34 -22.64 -2.87
C ARG A 7 -60.65 -22.16 -4.27
N ARG A 8 -59.67 -22.20 -5.18
CA ARG A 8 -59.90 -22.66 -6.56
C ARG A 8 -58.66 -23.36 -7.14
N TRP A 9 -58.92 -24.60 -7.55
CA TRP A 9 -58.16 -25.57 -8.39
C TRP A 9 -57.66 -24.94 -9.71
N LEU A 10 -56.59 -25.33 -10.43
CA LEU A 10 -56.03 -26.65 -10.81
C LEU A 10 -54.66 -26.51 -11.51
N GLY A 11 -53.81 -27.54 -11.40
CA GLY A 11 -52.64 -27.81 -12.25
C GLY A 11 -51.31 -27.53 -11.52
N GLY A 12 -50.47 -28.47 -11.13
CA GLY A 12 -50.32 -29.86 -11.55
C GLY A 12 -48.93 -30.08 -12.14
N VAL A 13 -47.85 -29.92 -11.34
CA VAL A 13 -46.57 -30.59 -11.55
C VAL A 13 -45.92 -30.80 -10.17
N SER A 14 -45.76 -32.07 -9.80
CA SER A 14 -44.96 -32.49 -8.64
C SER A 14 -43.48 -32.34 -8.98
N PHE A 15 -42.75 -31.52 -8.23
CA PHE A 15 -41.29 -31.63 -8.17
C PHE A 15 -40.89 -32.32 -6.87
N MET A 16 -40.16 -33.42 -7.00
CA MET A 16 -39.48 -34.09 -5.90
C MET A 16 -38.45 -33.12 -5.30
N VAL A 17 -38.62 -32.77 -4.04
CA VAL A 17 -37.56 -32.15 -3.24
C VAL A 17 -36.63 -33.27 -2.81
N ALA A 18 -35.49 -33.40 -3.49
CA ALA A 18 -34.38 -34.21 -3.03
C ALA A 18 -33.71 -33.45 -1.87
N ALA A 19 -33.86 -33.99 -0.66
CA ALA A 19 -33.10 -33.54 0.50
C ALA A 19 -31.62 -33.86 0.28
N LEU A 20 -30.82 -32.84 -0.04
CA LEU A 20 -29.37 -32.95 -0.01
C LEU A 20 -28.92 -32.83 1.45
N VAL A 21 -28.48 -33.94 2.01
CA VAL A 21 -27.84 -34.01 3.32
C VAL A 21 -26.47 -33.35 3.17
N VAL A 22 -26.29 -32.17 3.77
CA VAL A 22 -24.97 -31.54 3.94
C VAL A 22 -24.29 -32.22 5.13
N PRO A 23 -23.12 -32.85 4.98
CA PRO A 23 -22.36 -33.30 6.13
C PRO A 23 -21.75 -32.08 6.82
N THR A 24 -22.08 -31.91 8.09
CA THR A 24 -21.39 -31.01 9.01
C THR A 24 -19.93 -31.43 9.11
N ALA A 25 -19.02 -30.61 8.59
CA ALA A 25 -17.60 -30.74 8.88
C ALA A 25 -17.39 -30.32 10.35
N THR A 26 -17.16 -31.31 11.20
CA THR A 26 -16.70 -31.11 12.57
C THR A 26 -15.33 -30.42 12.51
N ALA A 27 -15.24 -29.20 13.02
CA ALA A 27 -13.98 -28.53 13.24
C ALA A 27 -13.13 -29.38 14.20
N LEU A 28 -12.05 -29.93 13.68
CA LEU A 28 -11.00 -30.56 14.47
C LEU A 28 -10.26 -29.41 15.17
N VAL A 29 -10.50 -29.23 16.47
CA VAL A 29 -9.63 -28.40 17.31
C VAL A 29 -8.33 -29.18 17.44
N GLY A 30 -7.37 -28.85 16.57
CA GLY A 30 -5.98 -29.25 16.74
C GLY A 30 -5.43 -28.51 17.95
N GLY A 31 -5.34 -29.21 19.09
CA GLY A 31 -4.52 -28.76 20.20
C GLY A 31 -3.06 -28.79 19.76
N CYS A 32 -2.38 -27.66 19.88
CA CYS A 32 -0.92 -27.62 19.85
C CYS A 32 -0.44 -28.25 21.16
N ASP A 33 0.09 -29.46 21.03
CA ASP A 33 0.87 -30.17 22.05
C ASP A 33 2.26 -29.50 22.14
N GLU A 34 2.54 -28.87 23.27
CA GLU A 34 3.88 -28.41 23.62
C GLU A 34 4.77 -29.62 23.91
N THR A 35 5.52 -30.07 22.90
CA THR A 35 6.76 -30.81 23.14
C THR A 35 7.92 -30.16 22.41
N THR A 36 8.78 -29.57 23.23
CA THR A 36 10.14 -29.10 22.99
C THR A 36 10.90 -29.84 21.88
N GLY A 37 11.23 -29.12 20.81
CA GLY A 37 12.23 -29.49 19.81
C GLY A 37 12.98 -28.24 19.41
N THR A 38 14.23 -28.14 19.83
CA THR A 38 15.16 -27.07 19.46
C THR A 38 15.75 -27.37 18.09
N ASP A 39 15.30 -26.68 17.05
CA ASP A 39 16.08 -26.39 15.86
C ASP A 39 16.05 -24.87 15.60
N GLY A 40 17.25 -24.31 15.42
CA GLY A 40 17.47 -22.88 15.34
C GLY A 40 16.86 -22.31 14.07
N PHE A 41 15.92 -21.40 14.25
CA PHE A 41 15.69 -20.34 13.29
C PHE A 41 16.72 -19.26 13.60
N GLU A 42 17.68 -19.10 12.70
CA GLU A 42 18.48 -17.89 12.60
C GLU A 42 17.56 -16.68 12.53
N ASP A 43 17.82 -15.73 13.41
CA ASP A 43 17.29 -14.39 13.34
C ASP A 43 17.66 -13.81 11.97
N LYS A 44 16.66 -13.31 11.25
CA LYS A 44 16.79 -12.66 9.94
C LYS A 44 16.40 -11.19 10.03
N ASP A 45 16.53 -10.60 11.20
CA ASP A 45 16.77 -9.17 11.32
C ASP A 45 18.26 -8.92 11.03
N GLY A 46 18.58 -8.71 9.75
CA GLY A 46 19.92 -8.35 9.29
C GLY A 46 20.37 -7.00 9.81
N VAL A 47 20.68 -6.92 11.10
CA VAL A 47 21.61 -5.95 11.66
C VAL A 47 22.99 -6.61 11.60
N ASN A 48 23.98 -5.83 11.16
CA ASN A 48 25.35 -6.22 10.84
C ASN A 48 26.13 -6.93 11.97
N ASP A 49 25.76 -8.16 12.32
CA ASP A 49 26.62 -9.02 13.14
C ASP A 49 27.67 -9.67 12.23
N VAL A 50 28.73 -8.91 11.95
CA VAL A 50 29.98 -9.47 11.43
C VAL A 50 30.44 -10.55 12.42
N PRO A 51 30.53 -11.83 12.03
CA PRO A 51 31.02 -12.86 12.93
C PRO A 51 32.50 -12.60 13.20
N SER A 52 32.84 -12.17 14.42
CA SER A 52 34.24 -12.09 14.83
C SER A 52 34.91 -13.46 14.68
N PRO A 53 36.02 -13.59 13.93
CA PRO A 53 36.75 -14.85 13.84
C PRO A 53 37.61 -15.03 15.08
N SER A 54 37.01 -15.52 16.17
CA SER A 54 37.77 -15.80 17.39
C SER A 54 37.21 -17.01 18.14
N LYS A 55 37.58 -18.21 17.68
CA LYS A 55 37.96 -19.35 18.55
C LYS A 55 38.95 -20.27 17.84
N THR A 56 40.23 -20.00 17.99
CA THR A 56 41.25 -21.04 17.82
C THR A 56 41.51 -21.71 19.17
N ASP A 57 40.85 -22.86 19.37
CA ASP A 57 41.24 -23.81 20.42
C ASP A 57 42.61 -24.41 20.06
N SER A 58 43.66 -24.05 20.79
CA SER A 58 44.97 -24.70 20.66
C SER A 58 45.56 -25.10 22.01
N THR A 59 45.45 -26.39 22.32
CA THR A 59 46.13 -27.03 23.43
C THR A 59 47.61 -27.35 23.08
N GLY A 60 48.53 -26.48 23.50
CA GLY A 60 49.93 -26.75 23.94
C GLY A 60 51.04 -27.06 22.89
N PRO A 61 52.33 -27.16 23.29
CA PRO A 61 53.05 -26.35 24.29
C PRO A 61 54.42 -25.78 23.80
N GLY A 62 54.81 -24.61 24.32
CA GLY A 62 56.21 -24.17 24.52
C GLY A 62 56.91 -23.43 23.38
N PHE A 63 57.38 -22.19 23.62
CA PHE A 63 58.77 -21.81 23.95
C PHE A 63 58.85 -20.28 24.10
N GLY A 64 59.66 -19.81 25.06
CA GLY A 64 59.65 -18.44 25.55
C GLY A 64 60.12 -17.37 24.56
N GLY A 65 59.46 -16.21 24.65
CA GLY A 65 59.90 -14.93 24.14
C GLY A 65 59.18 -13.84 24.93
N ALA A 66 59.94 -12.99 25.62
CA ALA A 66 59.42 -11.82 26.30
C ALA A 66 59.03 -10.80 25.22
N GLY A 67 57.73 -10.60 25.03
CA GLY A 67 57.11 -9.47 24.33
C GLY A 67 56.01 -8.94 25.23
N GLU A 68 56.13 -7.68 25.61
CA GLU A 68 55.25 -6.97 26.52
C GLU A 68 53.81 -6.88 25.97
N GLY A 69 52.83 -7.26 26.80
CA GLY A 69 51.65 -6.41 26.98
C GLY A 69 50.33 -6.78 26.29
N GLY A 70 50.09 -8.00 25.85
CA GLY A 70 48.73 -8.45 25.48
C GLY A 70 47.80 -8.48 26.72
N GLY A 71 47.02 -7.42 26.89
CA GLY A 71 46.12 -7.19 28.01
C GLY A 71 44.87 -8.07 27.98
N THR A 72 45.03 -9.37 28.24
CA THR A 72 43.91 -10.20 28.72
C THR A 72 43.69 -9.89 30.21
N THR A 73 42.85 -8.92 30.54
CA THR A 73 42.49 -8.63 31.93
C THR A 73 41.00 -8.65 32.20
N THR A 74 40.62 -9.57 33.07
CA THR A 74 39.57 -9.40 34.05
C THR A 74 39.64 -8.00 34.71
N GLY A 75 38.69 -7.11 34.42
CA GLY A 75 38.06 -6.24 35.42
C GLY A 75 38.80 -4.98 35.90
N ALA A 76 39.67 -4.36 35.08
CA ALA A 76 40.14 -3.00 35.34
C ALA A 76 39.36 -2.00 34.45
N PRO A 77 38.88 -0.86 35.00
CA PRO A 77 38.25 0.19 34.22
C PRO A 77 39.25 0.84 33.25
N CYS A 78 38.84 1.12 32.01
CA CYS A 78 39.67 1.86 31.06
C CYS A 78 39.72 3.35 31.44
N ILE A 79 40.80 4.04 31.08
CA ILE A 79 40.98 5.48 31.32
C ILE A 79 41.23 6.23 30.01
N GLU A 80 41.82 5.56 29.01
CA GLU A 80 42.02 6.08 27.67
C GLU A 80 41.72 5.02 26.59
N PRO A 81 41.45 5.42 25.33
CA PRO A 81 41.20 4.49 24.23
C PRO A 81 42.23 3.37 24.07
N ALA A 82 43.52 3.66 24.31
CA ALA A 82 44.60 2.67 24.19
C ALA A 82 44.52 1.53 25.23
N ASP A 83 43.78 1.72 26.34
CA ASP A 83 43.51 0.63 27.29
C ASP A 83 42.53 -0.41 26.73
N CYS A 84 41.84 -0.06 25.63
CA CYS A 84 40.84 -0.87 24.95
C CYS A 84 41.36 -1.50 23.65
N ASP A 85 42.65 -1.38 23.35
CA ASP A 85 43.26 -2.01 22.17
C ASP A 85 43.08 -3.53 22.20
N ASP A 86 42.31 -4.07 21.26
CA ASP A 86 42.08 -5.51 21.09
C ASP A 86 42.96 -6.13 19.99
N ASP A 87 43.93 -5.37 19.48
CA ASP A 87 44.81 -5.72 18.35
C ASP A 87 44.03 -6.02 17.04
N ASP A 88 42.74 -5.70 16.96
CA ASP A 88 41.93 -5.87 15.75
C ASP A 88 42.03 -4.60 14.87
N PRO A 89 42.66 -4.66 13.69
CA PRO A 89 42.78 -3.48 12.83
C PRO A 89 41.42 -2.99 12.30
N CYS A 90 40.35 -3.78 12.45
CA CYS A 90 39.00 -3.55 11.96
C CYS A 90 38.05 -2.91 12.99
N THR A 91 38.48 -2.63 14.21
CA THR A 91 37.70 -1.94 15.25
C THR A 91 38.25 -0.54 15.50
N ASN A 92 37.39 0.42 15.89
CA ASN A 92 37.84 1.61 16.59
C ASN A 92 37.55 1.41 18.07
N GLU A 93 38.55 1.68 18.89
CA GLU A 93 38.55 1.43 20.32
C GLU A 93 38.30 2.74 21.04
N ASP A 94 37.23 2.80 21.83
CA ASP A 94 36.90 3.95 22.66
C ASP A 94 36.76 3.54 24.12
N CYS A 95 37.14 4.43 25.02
CA CYS A 95 36.87 4.28 26.46
C CYS A 95 35.77 5.27 26.89
N VAL A 96 34.58 4.75 27.17
CA VAL A 96 33.40 5.53 27.57
C VAL A 96 32.92 5.06 28.93
N ASP A 97 32.82 5.98 29.89
CA ASP A 97 32.35 5.68 31.25
C ASP A 97 33.05 4.48 31.90
N GLU A 98 34.39 4.45 31.79
CA GLU A 98 35.26 3.38 32.34
C GLU A 98 35.06 1.99 31.70
N ALA A 99 34.32 1.92 30.57
CA ALA A 99 34.10 0.71 29.80
C ALA A 99 34.62 0.86 28.35
N CYS A 100 35.21 -0.22 27.83
CA CYS A 100 35.63 -0.28 26.44
C CYS A 100 34.41 -0.44 25.53
N VAL A 101 34.34 0.43 24.52
CA VAL A 101 33.36 0.40 23.43
C VAL A 101 34.15 0.16 22.16
N GLN A 102 33.84 -0.96 21.49
CA GLN A 102 34.40 -1.28 20.17
C GLN A 102 33.36 -0.96 19.11
N THR A 103 33.76 -0.24 18.06
CA THR A 103 32.92 0.00 16.88
C THR A 103 33.62 -0.53 15.63
N SER A 104 32.86 -1.13 14.71
CA SER A 104 33.44 -1.59 13.45
C SER A 104 33.94 -0.39 12.63
N LYS A 105 35.16 -0.48 12.09
CA LYS A 105 35.64 0.43 11.03
C LYS A 105 35.03 0.09 9.67
N ALA A 106 34.45 -1.10 9.54
CA ALA A 106 33.94 -1.62 8.28
C ALA A 106 32.51 -1.20 7.98
N ASP A 107 31.74 -0.79 8.99
CA ASP A 107 30.33 -0.42 8.82
C ASP A 107 30.21 0.97 8.19
N ASP A 108 29.56 1.09 7.03
CA ASP A 108 29.27 2.38 6.37
C ASP A 108 27.85 2.90 6.61
N ASP A 109 27.14 2.34 7.59
CA ASP A 109 25.74 2.64 7.93
C ASP A 109 24.77 2.43 6.75
N ASN A 110 25.16 1.64 5.75
CA ASN A 110 24.36 1.35 4.57
C ASN A 110 23.94 -0.11 4.56
N LEU A 111 22.67 -0.36 4.84
CA LEU A 111 22.08 -1.71 4.86
C LEU A 111 22.07 -2.40 3.48
N CYS A 112 22.49 -1.71 2.43
CA CYS A 112 22.62 -2.23 1.07
C CYS A 112 24.03 -2.69 0.71
N THR A 113 24.95 -2.72 1.67
CA THR A 113 26.33 -3.19 1.48
C THR A 113 26.64 -4.34 2.44
N GLU A 114 27.35 -5.34 1.91
CA GLU A 114 28.05 -6.32 2.72
C GLU A 114 29.42 -5.74 3.06
N ASP A 115 29.57 -5.42 4.34
CA ASP A 115 30.74 -4.77 4.89
C ASP A 115 31.74 -5.80 5.39
N THR A 116 32.96 -5.69 4.89
CA THR A 116 34.05 -6.62 5.21
C THR A 116 35.31 -5.86 5.53
N CYS A 117 36.10 -6.40 6.46
CA CYS A 117 37.43 -5.91 6.76
C CYS A 117 38.40 -7.08 6.86
N ASP A 118 39.56 -6.95 6.21
CA ASP A 118 40.58 -8.00 6.21
C ASP A 118 41.56 -7.88 7.39
N GLU A 119 42.41 -8.90 7.58
CA GLU A 119 43.41 -8.93 8.66
C GLU A 119 44.45 -7.79 8.60
N THR A 120 44.45 -6.97 7.54
CA THR A 120 45.31 -5.79 7.39
C THR A 120 44.60 -4.49 7.71
N GLY A 121 43.31 -4.53 8.04
CA GLY A 121 42.45 -3.37 8.24
C GLY A 121 41.89 -2.77 6.95
N ALA A 122 41.99 -3.47 5.81
CA ALA A 122 41.41 -2.98 4.57
C ALA A 122 39.91 -3.26 4.54
N VAL A 123 39.13 -2.18 4.49
CA VAL A 123 37.66 -2.21 4.45
C VAL A 123 37.15 -2.29 3.01
N SER A 124 36.07 -3.05 2.80
CA SER A 124 35.35 -3.15 1.54
C SER A 124 33.84 -3.23 1.78
N HIS A 125 33.09 -2.40 1.06
CA HIS A 125 31.63 -2.36 1.06
C HIS A 125 31.12 -2.89 -0.29
N THR A 126 30.55 -4.09 -0.30
CA THR A 126 30.10 -4.74 -1.53
C THR A 126 28.58 -4.60 -1.65
N PRO A 127 28.03 -3.98 -2.70
CA PRO A 127 26.59 -3.88 -2.85
C PRO A 127 25.89 -5.24 -2.80
N ILE A 128 24.87 -5.35 -1.95
CA ILE A 128 24.04 -6.54 -1.83
C ILE A 128 23.17 -6.68 -3.09
N ASN A 129 23.00 -7.93 -3.55
CA ASN A 129 22.04 -8.22 -4.60
C ASN A 129 20.62 -8.27 -4.03
N ALA A 130 19.84 -7.23 -4.28
CA ALA A 130 18.47 -7.07 -3.80
C ALA A 130 17.42 -7.84 -4.62
N ALA A 131 17.79 -8.75 -5.54
CA ALA A 131 16.82 -9.41 -6.42
C ALA A 131 16.16 -10.68 -5.80
N ASP A 132 14.83 -10.74 -5.74
CA ASP A 132 14.08 -11.90 -5.18
C ASP A 132 13.59 -12.95 -6.20
N THR A 133 13.92 -12.80 -7.49
CA THR A 133 13.43 -13.64 -8.60
C THR A 133 11.94 -13.55 -8.92
N ASP A 134 11.15 -12.79 -8.14
CA ASP A 134 9.73 -12.59 -8.43
C ASP A 134 9.58 -11.44 -9.44
N PRO A 135 9.10 -11.71 -10.67
CA PRO A 135 8.91 -10.64 -11.65
C PRO A 135 7.81 -9.64 -11.25
N CYS A 136 6.99 -9.96 -10.24
CA CYS A 136 5.90 -9.15 -9.74
C CYS A 136 6.29 -8.13 -8.66
N THR A 137 7.53 -8.16 -8.17
CA THR A 137 8.04 -7.24 -7.16
C THR A 137 9.13 -6.34 -7.72
N PHE A 138 9.26 -5.15 -7.15
CA PHE A 138 10.40 -4.29 -7.39
C PHE A 138 11.51 -4.63 -6.42
N ASP A 139 12.72 -4.78 -6.92
CA ASP A 139 13.90 -4.99 -6.08
C ASP A 139 14.46 -3.64 -5.69
N VAL A 140 14.23 -3.24 -4.44
CA VAL A 140 14.70 -1.96 -3.90
C VAL A 140 15.61 -2.23 -2.72
N CYS A 141 16.67 -1.44 -2.61
CA CYS A 141 17.44 -1.38 -1.39
C CYS A 141 17.60 0.08 -0.98
N ASP A 142 17.03 0.40 0.17
CA ASP A 142 17.20 1.69 0.83
C ASP A 142 18.37 1.60 1.82
N PRO A 143 19.33 2.53 1.81
CA PRO A 143 20.47 2.47 2.72
C PRO A 143 20.12 2.42 4.21
N ALA A 144 18.96 2.95 4.61
CA ALA A 144 18.51 3.01 6.00
C ALA A 144 17.48 1.92 6.35
N GLU A 145 16.68 1.44 5.39
CA GLU A 145 15.66 0.42 5.62
C GLU A 145 16.02 -0.98 5.09
N GLY A 146 17.06 -1.08 4.27
CA GLY A 146 17.56 -2.33 3.70
C GLY A 146 16.79 -2.79 2.46
N VAL A 147 16.89 -4.09 2.16
CA VAL A 147 16.27 -4.72 0.99
C VAL A 147 14.76 -4.89 1.20
N SER A 148 13.98 -4.48 0.20
CA SER A 148 12.53 -4.68 0.16
C SER A 148 12.06 -5.07 -1.25
N HIS A 149 10.93 -5.78 -1.28
CA HIS A 149 10.33 -6.28 -2.52
C HIS A 149 8.87 -5.84 -2.69
N PRO A 150 8.58 -4.52 -2.76
CA PRO A 150 7.22 -4.04 -2.87
C PRO A 150 6.60 -4.39 -4.23
N THR A 151 5.29 -4.62 -4.26
CA THR A 151 4.52 -4.86 -5.49
C THR A 151 4.20 -3.57 -6.25
N ALA A 152 4.37 -2.41 -5.59
CA ALA A 152 4.17 -1.10 -6.17
C ALA A 152 5.14 -0.08 -5.57
N LEU A 153 5.62 0.86 -6.38
CA LEU A 153 6.47 1.96 -5.90
C LEU A 153 5.73 3.28 -6.00
N PRO A 154 5.58 4.03 -4.89
CA PRO A 154 4.89 5.32 -4.92
C PRO A 154 5.67 6.35 -5.74
N ILE A 155 4.95 7.06 -6.59
CA ILE A 155 5.38 8.30 -7.26
C ILE A 155 4.80 9.50 -6.50
N PHE A 156 3.55 9.36 -6.06
CA PHE A 156 2.80 10.35 -5.28
C PHE A 156 1.86 9.61 -4.33
N SER A 157 1.71 10.10 -3.12
CA SER A 157 0.76 9.61 -2.12
C SER A 157 0.20 10.78 -1.34
N GLU A 158 -1.10 10.74 -1.09
CA GLU A 158 -1.84 11.72 -0.33
C GLU A 158 -2.87 11.02 0.56
N ASP A 159 -2.79 11.30 1.86
CA ASP A 159 -3.73 10.90 2.92
C ASP A 159 -4.53 12.10 3.47
N PHE A 160 -4.34 13.28 2.85
CA PHE A 160 -4.97 14.56 3.16
C PHE A 160 -4.69 15.12 4.57
N THR A 161 -3.73 14.57 5.33
CA THR A 161 -3.36 15.07 6.67
C THR A 161 -2.80 16.50 6.69
N ASP A 162 -2.16 16.94 5.60
CA ASP A 162 -1.43 18.21 5.52
C ASP A 162 -1.75 19.05 4.28
N GLU A 163 -2.85 18.74 3.58
CA GLU A 163 -3.35 19.44 2.38
C GLU A 163 -2.20 19.79 1.38
N GLN A 164 -1.40 18.82 0.89
CA GLN A 164 -0.09 18.95 0.18
C GLN A 164 -0.01 19.85 -1.09
N GLY A 165 -0.69 21.00 -1.15
CA GLY A 165 -0.74 21.91 -2.28
C GLY A 165 -1.89 21.61 -3.26
N TRP A 166 -2.94 20.92 -2.83
CA TRP A 166 -4.12 20.67 -3.65
C TRP A 166 -4.81 21.98 -4.01
N ASN A 167 -5.23 22.08 -5.27
CA ASN A 167 -6.12 23.16 -5.68
C ASN A 167 -7.55 22.70 -5.44
N VAL A 168 -8.12 23.20 -4.34
CA VAL A 168 -9.48 22.86 -3.91
C VAL A 168 -10.47 23.81 -4.59
N GLY A 169 -11.14 23.34 -5.63
CA GLY A 169 -12.14 24.11 -6.37
C GLY A 169 -13.44 24.32 -5.58
N THR A 170 -14.29 25.22 -6.09
CA THR A 170 -15.58 25.53 -5.46
C THR A 170 -16.41 24.28 -5.16
N GLY A 171 -16.90 24.17 -3.94
CA GLY A 171 -17.72 23.04 -3.50
C GLY A 171 -16.92 21.82 -2.99
N TRP A 172 -15.59 21.83 -3.14
CA TRP A 172 -14.70 20.86 -2.47
C TRP A 172 -14.15 21.46 -1.17
N SER A 173 -13.83 20.58 -0.23
CA SER A 173 -13.10 20.88 1.01
C SER A 173 -12.23 19.68 1.38
N ILE A 174 -11.17 19.94 2.13
CA ILE A 174 -10.42 18.91 2.85
C ILE A 174 -10.75 19.08 4.34
N GLY A 175 -11.00 17.98 5.03
CA GLY A 175 -11.38 17.99 6.43
C GLY A 175 -11.90 16.62 6.90
N PRO A 176 -12.24 16.49 8.19
CA PRO A 176 -12.57 15.19 8.77
C PRO A 176 -13.86 14.64 8.17
N ALA A 177 -13.91 13.32 7.97
CA ALA A 177 -15.12 12.64 7.51
C ALA A 177 -16.33 12.99 8.39
N ALA A 178 -17.43 13.39 7.75
CA ALA A 178 -18.66 13.74 8.45
C ALA A 178 -19.86 13.25 7.65
N ALA A 179 -20.73 12.47 8.31
CA ALA A 179 -21.95 11.98 7.69
C ALA A 179 -22.93 13.12 7.44
N SER A 180 -23.45 13.21 6.22
CA SER A 180 -24.65 13.97 5.92
C SER A 180 -25.92 13.19 6.32
N ALA A 181 -27.05 13.88 6.31
CA ALA A 181 -28.35 13.33 6.67
C ALA A 181 -29.38 13.59 5.57
N ASP A 182 -30.37 12.68 5.51
CA ASP A 182 -31.54 12.80 4.64
C ASP A 182 -31.26 12.80 3.13
N ALA A 183 -30.10 12.30 2.68
CA ALA A 183 -29.82 12.08 1.25
C ALA A 183 -30.80 11.05 0.64
N LEU A 184 -31.21 11.29 -0.61
CA LEU A 184 -32.05 10.34 -1.36
C LEU A 184 -31.38 8.99 -1.47
N ASN A 185 -32.21 7.94 -1.35
CA ASN A 185 -31.78 6.54 -1.42
C ASN A 185 -30.66 6.15 -0.45
N GLY A 186 -30.39 6.96 0.59
CA GLY A 186 -29.33 6.72 1.55
C GLY A 186 -27.95 7.19 1.08
N GLY A 187 -27.85 8.02 0.04
CA GLY A 187 -26.59 8.53 -0.54
C GLY A 187 -25.87 9.57 0.31
N ASN A 188 -25.76 9.34 1.62
CA ASN A 188 -25.09 10.24 2.56
C ASN A 188 -23.57 10.07 2.46
N ASP A 189 -22.85 11.07 2.94
CA ASP A 189 -21.41 11.05 3.14
C ASP A 189 -20.96 9.98 4.14
N PRO A 190 -19.69 9.54 4.05
CA PRO A 190 -19.11 8.69 5.07
C PRO A 190 -19.07 9.43 6.40
N GLY A 191 -19.49 8.74 7.47
CA GLY A 191 -19.31 9.23 8.84
C GLY A 191 -17.96 8.87 9.45
N GLU A 192 -17.21 7.99 8.78
CA GLU A 192 -15.91 7.50 9.22
C GLU A 192 -14.95 7.54 8.04
N ASP A 193 -13.69 7.77 8.36
CA ASP A 193 -12.58 7.67 7.44
C ASP A 193 -12.37 6.21 6.99
N VAL A 194 -11.77 6.02 5.81
CA VAL A 194 -11.25 4.73 5.37
C VAL A 194 -9.88 4.42 5.97
N SER A 195 -9.08 5.44 6.29
CA SER A 195 -7.78 5.27 6.93
C SER A 195 -7.93 4.91 8.42
N GLN A 196 -6.97 4.17 8.97
CA GLN A 196 -6.97 3.85 10.41
C GLN A 196 -6.49 5.03 11.27
N SER A 197 -5.84 6.03 10.65
CA SER A 197 -5.39 7.27 11.29
C SER A 197 -6.57 8.17 11.65
N GLY A 198 -7.67 8.11 10.89
CA GLY A 198 -8.76 9.07 10.99
C GLY A 198 -8.28 10.48 10.65
N ASP A 199 -7.52 10.57 9.57
CA ASP A 199 -7.07 11.82 8.97
C ASP A 199 -8.22 12.56 8.28
N ASP A 200 -7.89 13.56 7.47
CA ASP A 200 -8.89 14.32 6.75
C ASP A 200 -9.19 13.61 5.43
N ILE A 201 -10.38 13.83 4.87
CA ILE A 201 -10.73 13.38 3.52
C ILE A 201 -10.92 14.59 2.61
N ALA A 202 -10.82 14.39 1.30
CA ALA A 202 -11.30 15.38 0.34
C ALA A 202 -12.73 15.08 -0.09
N GLY A 203 -13.64 16.03 0.08
CA GLY A 203 -15.05 15.80 -0.20
C GLY A 203 -15.81 17.01 -0.72
N THR A 204 -16.90 16.76 -1.45
CA THR A 204 -17.81 17.80 -1.89
C THR A 204 -18.80 18.12 -0.77
N VAL A 205 -18.69 19.30 -0.15
CA VAL A 205 -19.57 19.72 0.96
C VAL A 205 -19.60 18.67 2.09
N ILE A 206 -18.44 18.32 2.66
CA ILE A 206 -18.30 17.29 3.70
C ILE A 206 -19.35 17.48 4.82
N GLY A 207 -20.16 16.45 5.10
CA GLY A 207 -21.24 16.47 6.09
C GLY A 207 -22.50 17.21 5.65
N GLY A 208 -22.57 17.64 4.40
CA GLY A 208 -23.71 18.33 3.81
C GLY A 208 -24.21 17.65 2.54
N LEU A 209 -25.25 18.21 1.94
CA LEU A 209 -25.74 17.76 0.65
C LEU A 209 -25.30 18.75 -0.42
N VAL A 210 -25.01 18.22 -1.60
CA VAL A 210 -24.64 19.01 -2.77
C VAL A 210 -25.82 19.85 -3.25
N THR A 211 -25.69 21.20 -3.21
CA THR A 211 -26.78 22.14 -3.55
C THR A 211 -26.47 23.11 -4.70
N GLU A 212 -25.21 23.28 -5.10
CA GLU A 212 -24.80 24.35 -6.02
C GLU A 212 -24.93 23.95 -7.49
N THR A 213 -25.20 24.93 -8.36
CA THR A 213 -25.10 24.75 -9.82
C THR A 213 -23.62 24.83 -10.23
N THR A 214 -23.08 23.68 -10.62
CA THR A 214 -21.71 23.39 -11.13
C THR A 214 -20.64 23.26 -10.04
N ILE A 215 -20.18 22.04 -9.76
CA ILE A 215 -19.22 21.79 -8.69
C ILE A 215 -17.82 21.72 -9.28
N GLY A 216 -16.84 22.06 -8.45
CA GLY A 216 -15.48 22.35 -8.86
C GLY A 216 -14.65 21.12 -9.16
N LEU A 217 -13.38 21.41 -9.33
CA LEU A 217 -12.31 20.45 -9.53
C LEU A 217 -11.47 20.41 -8.26
N LEU A 218 -11.29 19.23 -7.70
CA LEU A 218 -10.17 18.96 -6.80
C LEU A 218 -8.98 18.54 -7.67
N GLU A 219 -7.94 19.36 -7.74
CA GLU A 219 -6.78 19.12 -8.60
C GLU A 219 -5.52 18.91 -7.79
N SER A 220 -4.80 17.83 -8.07
CA SER A 220 -3.55 17.47 -7.39
C SER A 220 -2.50 18.56 -7.53
N PRO A 221 -1.48 18.56 -6.66
CA PRO A 221 -0.20 19.21 -6.93
C PRO A 221 0.46 18.67 -8.22
N PRO A 222 1.51 19.34 -8.73
CA PRO A 222 2.36 18.78 -9.79
C PRO A 222 3.01 17.47 -9.37
N ILE A 223 2.76 16.39 -10.10
CA ILE A 223 3.37 15.07 -9.86
C ILE A 223 4.51 14.87 -10.85
N ASP A 224 5.71 14.61 -10.34
CA ASP A 224 6.90 14.37 -11.16
C ASP A 224 6.88 12.94 -11.73
N VAL A 225 6.92 12.86 -13.05
CA VAL A 225 6.96 11.61 -13.82
C VAL A 225 8.18 11.55 -14.75
N GLN A 226 9.14 12.45 -14.60
CA GLN A 226 10.27 12.59 -15.51
C GLN A 226 11.31 11.47 -15.34
N THR A 227 11.35 10.82 -14.18
CA THR A 227 12.26 9.71 -13.88
C THR A 227 11.74 8.35 -14.34
N LEU A 228 10.48 8.27 -14.80
CA LEU A 228 9.87 7.02 -15.23
C LEU A 228 10.49 6.48 -16.52
N ALA A 229 10.69 5.17 -16.56
CA ALA A 229 11.08 4.48 -17.78
C ALA A 229 9.97 4.54 -18.84
N GLU A 230 10.35 4.36 -20.12
CA GLU A 230 9.37 4.43 -21.20
C GLU A 230 8.42 3.23 -21.15
N ASN A 231 7.11 3.52 -21.18
CA ASN A 231 6.04 2.52 -21.05
C ASN A 231 6.09 1.73 -19.72
N GLU A 232 6.71 2.26 -18.67
CA GLU A 232 6.60 1.73 -17.32
C GLU A 232 5.13 1.82 -16.87
N PRO A 233 4.49 0.73 -16.43
CA PRO A 233 3.09 0.77 -16.03
C PRO A 233 2.85 1.67 -14.82
N VAL A 234 1.87 2.56 -14.93
CA VAL A 234 1.49 3.52 -13.89
C VAL A 234 0.00 3.42 -13.62
N THR A 235 -0.34 3.28 -12.35
CA THR A 235 -1.73 3.17 -11.88
C THR A 235 -2.05 4.36 -10.96
N LEU A 236 -3.18 5.00 -11.22
CA LEU A 236 -3.85 5.87 -10.25
C LEU A 236 -4.77 5.00 -9.41
N ARG A 237 -4.62 5.04 -8.08
CA ARG A 237 -5.56 4.43 -7.15
C ARG A 237 -6.00 5.40 -6.08
N TYR A 238 -7.24 5.25 -5.62
CA TYR A 238 -7.81 6.08 -4.56
C TYR A 238 -9.02 5.38 -3.94
N SER A 239 -9.30 5.66 -2.68
CA SER A 239 -10.53 5.27 -2.01
C SER A 239 -11.68 6.17 -2.46
N ARG A 240 -12.82 5.58 -2.81
CA ARG A 240 -14.00 6.29 -3.31
C ARG A 240 -15.21 6.06 -2.42
N TRP A 241 -15.92 7.15 -2.15
CA TRP A 241 -17.31 7.15 -1.70
C TRP A 241 -18.09 8.17 -2.52
N LEU A 242 -18.77 7.70 -3.57
CA LEU A 242 -19.47 8.53 -4.54
C LEU A 242 -20.98 8.27 -4.54
N ASN A 243 -21.74 9.35 -4.38
CA ASN A 243 -23.19 9.39 -4.43
C ASN A 243 -23.64 10.48 -5.41
N THR A 244 -24.07 10.07 -6.61
CA THR A 244 -24.56 10.97 -7.66
C THR A 244 -25.94 10.59 -8.11
N GLU A 245 -26.69 11.60 -8.55
CA GLU A 245 -27.87 11.37 -9.37
C GLU A 245 -27.51 10.89 -10.78
N SER A 246 -28.52 10.58 -11.57
CA SER A 246 -28.33 10.16 -12.97
C SER A 246 -27.74 11.30 -13.81
N SER A 247 -27.17 10.94 -14.95
CA SER A 247 -26.77 11.91 -15.96
C SER A 247 -28.01 12.35 -16.77
N PRO A 248 -28.16 13.66 -17.08
CA PRO A 248 -27.17 14.72 -16.96
C PRO A 248 -27.24 15.52 -15.64
N GLU A 249 -28.01 15.12 -14.65
CA GLU A 249 -28.23 15.90 -13.43
C GLU A 249 -26.94 16.06 -12.63
N MET A 250 -26.24 14.95 -12.38
CA MET A 250 -24.91 14.93 -11.78
C MET A 250 -23.92 14.11 -12.61
N ILE A 251 -22.72 14.65 -12.80
CA ILE A 251 -21.65 13.98 -13.54
C ILE A 251 -20.37 14.06 -12.72
N ALA A 252 -19.86 12.90 -12.31
CA ALA A 252 -18.53 12.76 -11.74
C ALA A 252 -17.52 12.39 -12.85
N ALA A 253 -16.32 12.95 -12.78
CA ALA A 253 -15.25 12.64 -13.71
C ALA A 253 -13.89 12.57 -13.01
N VAL A 254 -13.06 11.60 -13.42
CA VAL A 254 -11.63 11.57 -13.11
C VAL A 254 -10.91 12.12 -14.32
N LEU A 255 -10.06 13.13 -14.11
CA LEU A 255 -9.28 13.79 -15.13
C LEU A 255 -7.79 13.55 -14.89
N VAL A 256 -7.04 13.38 -15.98
CA VAL A 256 -5.59 13.25 -15.93
C VAL A 256 -5.02 14.04 -17.10
N GLY A 257 -4.06 14.92 -16.83
CA GLY A 257 -3.45 15.73 -17.88
C GLY A 257 -2.06 16.24 -17.49
N CYS A 258 -1.46 17.00 -18.41
CA CYS A 258 -0.09 17.49 -18.27
C CYS A 258 -0.10 18.98 -17.98
N GLY A 259 0.46 19.37 -16.84
CA GLY A 259 0.40 20.75 -16.35
C GLY A 259 -0.97 21.16 -15.76
N ALA A 260 -2.07 20.55 -16.24
CA ALA A 260 -3.41 20.67 -15.67
C ALA A 260 -4.20 19.35 -15.81
N ALA A 261 -5.15 19.09 -14.91
CA ALA A 261 -6.04 17.92 -15.02
C ALA A 261 -7.25 18.23 -15.91
N ASP A 262 -7.10 18.06 -17.23
CA ASP A 262 -8.07 18.54 -18.23
C ASP A 262 -8.72 17.46 -19.10
N THR A 263 -8.19 16.23 -19.08
CA THR A 263 -8.63 15.15 -19.96
C THR A 263 -9.33 14.06 -19.13
N PRO A 264 -10.63 13.81 -19.34
CA PRO A 264 -11.35 12.79 -18.58
C PRO A 264 -10.89 11.38 -18.99
N ILE A 265 -10.53 10.58 -18.00
CA ILE A 265 -10.24 9.14 -18.15
C ILE A 265 -11.43 8.27 -17.73
N TRP A 266 -12.31 8.82 -16.90
CA TRP A 266 -13.57 8.20 -16.48
C TRP A 266 -14.64 9.27 -16.28
N THR A 267 -15.88 8.93 -16.61
CA THR A 267 -17.07 9.75 -16.33
C THR A 267 -18.22 8.85 -15.90
N SER A 268 -18.98 9.26 -14.89
CA SER A 268 -20.19 8.55 -14.47
C SER A 268 -21.23 8.50 -15.59
N ASN A 269 -21.72 7.31 -15.91
CA ASN A 269 -22.71 7.07 -16.97
C ASN A 269 -24.12 6.75 -16.43
N GLY A 270 -24.42 7.20 -15.20
CA GLY A 270 -25.64 6.93 -14.47
C GLY A 270 -25.52 7.34 -13.01
N ALA A 271 -26.56 7.08 -12.22
CA ALA A 271 -26.50 7.28 -10.77
C ALA A 271 -25.50 6.32 -10.13
N VAL A 272 -24.64 6.84 -9.27
CA VAL A 272 -23.73 6.06 -8.44
C VAL A 272 -24.19 6.21 -6.99
N LEU A 273 -24.19 5.11 -6.26
CA LEU A 273 -24.62 5.08 -4.86
C LEU A 273 -23.72 4.10 -4.12
N ASP A 274 -22.59 4.61 -3.65
CA ASP A 274 -21.61 3.85 -2.88
C ASP A 274 -22.03 3.72 -1.42
N ALA A 275 -22.84 4.65 -0.90
CA ALA A 275 -23.27 4.62 0.50
C ALA A 275 -24.15 3.39 0.85
N PRO A 276 -23.96 2.78 2.03
CA PRO A 276 -24.89 1.80 2.57
C PRO A 276 -26.29 2.40 2.78
N PRO A 277 -27.37 1.61 2.62
CA PRO A 277 -27.37 0.15 2.48
C PRO A 277 -27.31 -0.35 1.03
N THR A 278 -27.18 0.52 0.03
CA THR A 278 -27.19 0.07 -1.38
C THR A 278 -25.80 -0.28 -1.88
N GLY A 279 -24.82 0.58 -1.59
CA GLY A 279 -23.40 0.29 -1.83
C GLY A 279 -22.73 -0.25 -0.57
N THR A 280 -21.44 -0.56 -0.69
CA THR A 280 -20.63 -1.12 0.40
C THR A 280 -19.93 -0.06 1.25
N GLY A 281 -20.06 1.22 0.91
CA GLY A 281 -19.26 2.31 1.45
C GLY A 281 -17.94 2.47 0.69
N TRP A 282 -16.88 2.80 1.41
CA TRP A 282 -15.54 2.99 0.87
C TRP A 282 -15.04 1.75 0.15
N PHE A 283 -14.45 1.95 -1.03
CA PHE A 283 -13.67 0.93 -1.72
C PHE A 283 -12.64 1.58 -2.65
N GLN A 284 -11.60 0.84 -3.02
CA GLN A 284 -10.52 1.36 -3.85
C GLN A 284 -10.86 1.28 -5.35
N VAL A 285 -10.63 2.36 -6.07
CA VAL A 285 -10.69 2.45 -7.53
C VAL A 285 -9.28 2.46 -8.09
N ARG A 286 -9.08 1.83 -9.25
CA ARG A 286 -7.81 1.79 -9.99
C ARG A 286 -8.03 2.19 -11.44
N HIS A 287 -7.12 3.00 -11.98
CA HIS A 287 -7.06 3.37 -13.41
C HIS A 287 -5.65 3.20 -13.94
N ASP A 288 -5.51 2.53 -15.08
CA ASP A 288 -4.27 2.57 -15.86
C ASP A 288 -4.11 3.97 -16.48
N ILE A 289 -3.07 4.68 -16.05
CA ILE A 289 -2.73 6.02 -16.54
C ILE A 289 -1.36 6.05 -17.24
N THR A 290 -0.86 4.88 -17.65
CA THR A 290 0.45 4.71 -18.30
C THR A 290 0.59 5.60 -19.53
N ALA A 291 -0.44 5.69 -20.37
CA ALA A 291 -0.40 6.51 -21.58
C ALA A 291 -0.28 8.02 -21.26
N GLN A 292 -0.96 8.47 -20.20
CA GLN A 292 -0.99 9.84 -19.73
C GLN A 292 0.37 10.21 -19.12
N ALA A 293 0.92 9.35 -18.26
CA ALA A 293 2.25 9.52 -17.69
C ALA A 293 3.33 9.63 -18.78
N ASN A 294 3.30 8.74 -19.78
CA ASN A 294 4.23 8.80 -20.92
C ASN A 294 4.09 10.10 -21.72
N THR A 295 2.85 10.57 -21.92
CA THR A 295 2.57 11.84 -22.61
C THR A 295 3.16 13.02 -21.85
N CYS A 296 2.97 13.10 -20.53
CA CYS A 296 3.48 14.20 -19.72
C CYS A 296 5.00 14.18 -19.58
N ARG A 297 5.60 12.99 -19.46
CA ARG A 297 7.05 12.80 -19.53
C ARG A 297 7.61 13.28 -20.87
N ALA A 298 7.02 12.87 -22.00
CA ALA A 298 7.46 13.32 -23.33
C ALA A 298 7.31 14.84 -23.53
N ALA A 299 6.32 15.45 -22.89
CA ALA A 299 6.10 16.88 -22.90
C ALA A 299 6.98 17.67 -21.90
N ALA A 300 7.76 16.98 -21.04
CA ALA A 300 8.46 17.58 -19.91
C ALA A 300 7.54 18.45 -19.04
N GLN A 301 6.34 17.96 -18.77
CA GLN A 301 5.33 18.58 -17.92
C GLN A 301 4.98 17.67 -16.75
N PRO A 302 4.62 18.24 -15.59
CA PRO A 302 4.14 17.43 -14.47
C PRO A 302 2.80 16.78 -14.83
N LEU A 303 2.57 15.59 -14.32
CA LEU A 303 1.27 14.96 -14.32
C LEU A 303 0.35 15.68 -13.32
N ARG A 304 -0.93 15.81 -13.64
CA ARG A 304 -1.96 16.32 -12.74
C ARG A 304 -3.15 15.37 -12.75
N ILE A 305 -3.69 15.08 -11.57
CA ILE A 305 -4.91 14.30 -11.37
C ILE A 305 -6.01 15.26 -10.92
N GLY A 306 -7.23 15.02 -11.39
CA GLY A 306 -8.38 15.86 -11.10
C GLY A 306 -9.61 15.03 -10.80
N PHE A 307 -10.38 15.46 -9.81
CA PHE A 307 -11.70 14.92 -9.51
C PHE A 307 -12.72 16.03 -9.67
N ALA A 308 -13.61 15.88 -10.65
CA ALA A 308 -14.63 16.88 -10.95
C ALA A 308 -16.01 16.31 -10.67
N LEU A 309 -16.86 17.12 -10.05
CA LEU A 309 -18.28 16.85 -9.93
C LEU A 309 -19.02 17.99 -10.62
N THR A 310 -19.99 17.73 -11.48
CA THR A 310 -20.83 18.77 -12.10
C THR A 310 -22.28 18.53 -11.71
N HIS A 311 -22.97 19.58 -11.25
CA HIS A 311 -24.40 19.53 -10.94
C HIS A 311 -25.17 20.57 -11.78
N ASN A 312 -26.14 20.11 -12.56
CA ASN A 312 -26.82 20.89 -13.60
C ASN A 312 -28.14 21.57 -13.16
N GLY A 313 -28.33 21.81 -11.85
CA GLY A 313 -29.25 22.84 -11.37
C GLY A 313 -30.74 22.51 -11.29
N GLN A 314 -31.10 21.25 -11.09
CA GLN A 314 -32.44 20.91 -10.62
C GLN A 314 -32.52 21.12 -9.09
N ALA A 315 -33.68 21.54 -8.60
CA ALA A 315 -33.82 22.31 -7.35
C ALA A 315 -33.98 21.49 -6.05
N THR A 316 -33.54 20.23 -5.98
CA THR A 316 -33.52 19.51 -4.71
C THR A 316 -32.15 18.87 -4.46
N PRO A 317 -31.49 19.21 -3.34
CA PRO A 317 -30.21 18.64 -2.95
C PRO A 317 -30.41 17.27 -2.33
N ASP A 318 -29.84 16.24 -2.95
CA ASP A 318 -30.29 14.89 -2.68
C ASP A 318 -29.16 13.86 -2.51
N SER A 319 -27.89 14.25 -2.60
CA SER A 319 -26.75 13.36 -2.35
C SER A 319 -25.59 14.05 -1.62
N GLY A 320 -24.77 13.25 -0.90
CA GLY A 320 -23.49 13.67 -0.31
C GLY A 320 -22.40 13.96 -1.35
N GLY A 321 -22.64 13.65 -2.62
CA GLY A 321 -21.68 13.92 -3.68
C GLY A 321 -20.48 12.98 -3.63
N TRP A 322 -19.25 13.50 -3.65
CA TRP A 322 -18.03 12.72 -3.80
C TRP A 322 -17.07 12.95 -2.65
N ASN A 323 -16.66 11.87 -2.00
CA ASN A 323 -15.58 11.82 -1.02
C ASN A 323 -14.46 10.90 -1.52
N ILE A 324 -13.22 11.30 -1.28
CA ILE A 324 -11.99 10.71 -1.81
C ILE A 324 -10.95 10.68 -0.70
N ASP A 325 -10.21 9.59 -0.66
CA ASP A 325 -9.07 9.44 0.24
C ASP A 325 -8.00 8.50 -0.35
N GLU A 326 -6.84 8.40 0.30
CA GLU A 326 -5.74 7.47 0.00
C GLU A 326 -5.32 7.53 -1.48
N VAL A 327 -5.12 8.75 -1.99
CA VAL A 327 -4.81 8.98 -3.41
C VAL A 327 -3.35 8.65 -3.66
N GLN A 328 -3.10 7.70 -4.55
CA GLN A 328 -1.76 7.26 -4.91
C GLN A 328 -1.57 7.16 -6.41
N VAL A 329 -0.44 7.65 -6.89
CA VAL A 329 0.10 7.33 -8.22
C VAL A 329 1.29 6.41 -8.00
N VAL A 330 1.19 5.20 -8.51
CA VAL A 330 2.18 4.15 -8.25
C VAL A 330 2.69 3.53 -9.54
N ARG A 331 3.96 3.13 -9.53
CA ARG A 331 4.50 2.20 -10.52
C ARG A 331 4.10 0.79 -10.14
N VAL A 332 3.72 -0.01 -11.13
CA VAL A 332 3.36 -1.42 -10.97
C VAL A 332 4.04 -2.26 -12.06
N LYS A 333 4.11 -3.57 -11.86
CA LYS A 333 4.67 -4.49 -12.87
C LYS A 333 3.70 -4.81 -13.99
N VAL A 334 2.40 -4.73 -13.71
CA VAL A 334 1.32 -5.02 -14.65
C VAL A 334 0.28 -3.91 -14.57
N PRO A 335 -0.25 -3.41 -15.71
CA PRO A 335 -1.28 -2.37 -15.70
C PRO A 335 -2.59 -2.87 -15.07
N ALA A 336 -3.37 -1.94 -14.52
CA ALA A 336 -4.76 -2.20 -14.16
C ALA A 336 -5.62 -2.42 -15.42
N ASP A 337 -6.65 -3.26 -15.36
CA ASP A 337 -7.58 -3.46 -16.49
C ASP A 337 -8.65 -2.36 -16.59
N GLY A 338 -8.80 -1.54 -15.56
CA GLY A 338 -9.83 -0.51 -15.45
C GLY A 338 -11.22 -1.06 -15.12
N ASP A 339 -11.33 -2.34 -14.76
CA ASP A 339 -12.54 -2.94 -14.21
C ASP A 339 -12.54 -2.81 -12.69
N ILE A 340 -13.46 -1.98 -12.19
CA ILE A 340 -13.62 -1.70 -10.77
C ILE A 340 -14.06 -2.94 -9.95
N CYS A 341 -14.50 -4.01 -10.62
CA CYS A 341 -14.96 -5.25 -10.00
C CYS A 341 -13.88 -6.35 -9.92
N THR A 342 -12.70 -6.13 -10.52
CA THR A 342 -11.57 -7.04 -10.48
C THR A 342 -10.48 -6.51 -9.55
N GLU A 343 -9.70 -7.42 -8.99
CA GLU A 343 -8.42 -7.05 -8.39
C GLU A 343 -7.31 -7.23 -9.41
N ASP A 344 -6.54 -6.18 -9.65
CA ASP A 344 -5.40 -6.20 -10.55
C ASP A 344 -4.20 -6.81 -9.83
N VAL A 345 -4.03 -8.12 -9.97
CA VAL A 345 -2.97 -8.87 -9.29
C VAL A 345 -1.91 -9.26 -10.31
N CYS A 346 -0.66 -8.94 -10.00
CA CYS A 346 0.46 -9.52 -10.76
C CYS A 346 0.60 -11.00 -10.39
N GLN A 347 0.73 -11.86 -11.39
CA GLN A 347 1.03 -13.28 -11.21
C GLN A 347 2.32 -13.62 -11.97
N PRO A 348 3.26 -14.35 -11.35
CA PRO A 348 4.42 -14.89 -12.05
C PRO A 348 3.96 -15.90 -13.10
N SER A 349 4.33 -15.68 -14.37
CA SER A 349 4.06 -16.64 -15.42
C SER A 349 4.85 -17.93 -15.19
N GLN A 350 4.33 -19.03 -15.72
CA GLN A 350 5.02 -20.32 -15.71
C GLN A 350 6.10 -20.43 -16.82
N ALA A 351 6.51 -19.30 -17.42
CA ALA A 351 7.55 -19.25 -18.44
C ALA A 351 8.95 -19.34 -17.81
N ASP A 352 9.95 -19.66 -18.64
CA ASP A 352 11.37 -19.64 -18.25
C ASP A 352 12.16 -18.72 -19.21
N PRO A 353 12.69 -17.57 -18.76
CA PRO A 353 12.55 -17.03 -17.39
C PRO A 353 11.11 -16.59 -17.08
N PRO A 354 10.72 -16.55 -15.79
CA PRO A 354 9.40 -16.07 -15.39
C PRO A 354 9.23 -14.60 -15.76
N VAL A 355 8.01 -14.24 -16.16
CA VAL A 355 7.64 -12.86 -16.50
C VAL A 355 6.39 -12.46 -15.74
N ALA A 356 6.24 -11.17 -15.48
CA ALA A 356 5.05 -10.62 -14.86
C ALA A 356 3.86 -10.74 -15.83
N GLU A 357 2.77 -11.34 -15.37
CA GLU A 357 1.51 -11.41 -16.12
C GLU A 357 0.37 -10.78 -15.32
N ALA A 358 -0.47 -10.02 -16.01
CA ALA A 358 -1.63 -9.39 -15.41
C ALA A 358 -2.73 -10.44 -15.17
N SER A 359 -3.27 -10.49 -13.96
CA SER A 359 -4.44 -11.29 -13.60
C SER A 359 -5.50 -10.39 -13.01
N HIS A 360 -6.75 -10.58 -13.44
CA HIS A 360 -7.87 -9.76 -13.02
C HIS A 360 -9.02 -10.64 -12.52
N PRO A 361 -8.83 -11.38 -11.40
CA PRO A 361 -9.91 -12.15 -10.81
C PRO A 361 -11.05 -11.22 -10.36
N THR A 362 -12.29 -11.60 -10.66
CA THR A 362 -13.46 -10.95 -10.09
C THR A 362 -13.52 -11.23 -8.59
N ILE A 363 -13.48 -10.18 -7.77
CA ILE A 363 -13.47 -10.32 -6.30
C ILE A 363 -14.81 -9.91 -5.68
N PHE A 364 -15.58 -9.06 -6.37
CA PHE A 364 -16.86 -8.59 -5.87
C PHE A 364 -18.02 -9.33 -6.55
N VAL A 365 -18.67 -10.23 -5.81
CA VAL A 365 -19.74 -11.13 -6.32
C VAL A 365 -20.97 -10.36 -6.79
N ASP A 366 -21.25 -9.19 -6.18
CA ASP A 366 -22.33 -8.28 -6.53
C ASP A 366 -21.74 -6.90 -6.88
N CYS A 367 -21.09 -6.80 -8.04
CA CYS A 367 -20.47 -5.56 -8.51
C CYS A 367 -20.88 -5.24 -9.95
N ASP A 368 -21.16 -3.96 -10.18
CA ASP A 368 -21.41 -3.39 -11.51
C ASP A 368 -20.12 -2.69 -11.98
N PRO A 369 -19.52 -3.10 -13.11
CA PRO A 369 -18.29 -2.48 -13.62
C PRO A 369 -18.38 -0.96 -13.83
N LEU A 370 -19.60 -0.41 -13.97
CA LEU A 370 -19.83 1.02 -14.13
C LEU A 370 -20.02 1.75 -12.80
N THR A 371 -20.59 1.08 -11.79
CA THR A 371 -21.05 1.74 -10.55
C THR A 371 -20.45 1.15 -9.27
N GLY A 372 -19.59 0.15 -9.36
CA GLY A 372 -18.89 -0.45 -8.23
C GLY A 372 -19.65 -1.55 -7.49
N PRO A 373 -19.09 -2.03 -6.37
CA PRO A 373 -19.68 -3.07 -5.53
C PRO A 373 -21.00 -2.62 -4.88
N LYS A 374 -21.93 -3.56 -4.73
CA LYS A 374 -23.24 -3.39 -4.11
C LYS A 374 -23.33 -4.23 -2.84
N ALA A 375 -24.07 -3.72 -1.87
CA ALA A 375 -24.40 -4.52 -0.69
C ALA A 375 -25.33 -5.67 -1.10
N ASN A 376 -25.09 -6.85 -0.53
CA ASN A 376 -25.92 -8.03 -0.77
C ASN A 376 -27.30 -7.81 -0.09
N PRO A 377 -28.44 -7.97 -0.80
CA PRO A 377 -29.78 -7.63 -0.29
C PRO A 377 -30.27 -8.43 0.92
#